data_AF-A0A518FGX0-F1
#
_entry.id   AF-A0A518FGX0-F1
#
_cell.length_a   1.000
_cell.length_b   1.000
_cell.length_c   1.000
_cell.angle_alpha   90.00
_cell.angle_beta   90.00
_cell.angle_gamma   90.00
#
_symmetry.space_group_name_H-M   'P 1'
#
loop_
_entity.id
_entity.type
_entity.pdbx_description
1 polymer ?
#
loop_
_entity_poly.entity_id
_entity_poly.type
_entity_poly.pdbx_seq_one_letter_code
_entity_poly.pdbx_strand_id
1 'polypeptide(L)'
;MNAPDTVRVLALLLHNQSLRDQLRTNPAAFIAAQELSDEAAQVIASLDCDQLDRQAEALLSKRRFQVAQIIPQTWHSLGPAASQQFQNYVEQTTWPESHQKHERDALRFCDYLQRQHIPGYRKSEHNWLKFRLRKCWFRIHWVTDLVIDQRRFCGIQVFGRNPSGAPVKRAFCLRRAPETE
;
A
#
# COMPACT_ATOMS: atom_id res chain seq x y z
N MET A 1 -2.57 -26.94 3.68
CA MET A 1 -1.30 -27.15 4.40
C MET A 1 -0.97 -25.86 5.10
N ASN A 2 -1.02 -25.85 6.43
CA ASN A 2 -0.60 -24.69 7.22
C ASN A 2 0.92 -24.50 7.03
N ALA A 3 1.38 -23.25 6.92
CA ALA A 3 2.81 -22.99 6.93
C ALA A 3 3.40 -23.46 8.28
N PRO A 4 4.64 -23.97 8.31
CA PRO A 4 5.32 -24.28 9.57
C PRO A 4 5.28 -23.07 10.50
N ASP A 5 5.08 -23.27 11.80
CA ASP A 5 4.88 -22.17 12.76
C ASP A 5 6.01 -21.13 12.74
N THR A 6 7.25 -21.57 12.49
CA THR A 6 8.40 -20.68 12.28
C THR A 6 8.21 -19.73 11.10
N VAL A 7 7.68 -20.22 9.97
CA VAL A 7 7.44 -19.39 8.77
C VAL A 7 6.33 -18.38 9.03
N ARG A 8 5.26 -18.79 9.74
CA ARG A 8 4.18 -17.90 10.15
C ARG A 8 4.70 -16.77 11.04
N VAL A 9 5.45 -17.11 12.10
CA VAL A 9 5.98 -16.12 13.05
C VAL A 9 7.03 -15.22 12.40
N LEU A 10 7.90 -15.77 11.55
CA LEU A 10 8.85 -14.96 10.80
C LEU A 10 8.14 -13.95 9.88
N ALA A 11 7.09 -14.37 9.18
CA ALA A 11 6.29 -13.46 8.36
C ALA A 11 5.64 -12.34 9.21
N LEU A 12 5.12 -12.67 10.40
CA LEU A 12 4.57 -11.68 11.33
C LEU A 12 5.63 -10.66 11.77
N LEU A 13 6.82 -11.12 12.17
CA LEU A 13 7.94 -10.28 12.59
C LEU A 13 8.39 -9.34 11.45
N LEU A 14 8.49 -9.85 10.22
CA LEU A 14 8.87 -9.07 9.05
C LEU A 14 7.83 -8.00 8.67
N HIS A 15 6.60 -8.13 9.14
CA HIS A 15 5.52 -7.19 8.86
C HIS A 15 5.16 -6.25 10.01
N ASN A 16 5.63 -6.52 11.23
CA ASN A 16 5.24 -5.76 12.41
C ASN A 16 6.45 -5.38 13.27
N GLN A 17 6.76 -4.07 13.30
CA GLN A 17 7.86 -3.53 14.10
C GLN A 17 7.64 -3.74 15.60
N SER A 18 6.42 -3.53 16.10
CA SER A 18 6.10 -3.73 17.52
C SER A 18 6.39 -5.18 17.96
N LEU A 19 6.13 -6.17 17.10
CA LEU A 19 6.48 -7.56 17.40
C LEU A 19 8.00 -7.81 17.40
N ARG A 20 8.77 -7.13 16.54
CA ARG A 20 10.24 -7.21 16.58
C ARG A 20 10.81 -6.56 17.84
N ASP A 21 10.25 -5.44 18.27
CA ASP A 21 10.64 -4.77 19.51
C ASP A 21 10.30 -5.62 20.75
N GLN A 22 9.16 -6.31 20.74
CA GLN A 22 8.81 -7.30 21.75
C GLN A 22 9.78 -8.48 21.78
N LEU A 23 10.10 -9.06 20.61
CA LEU A 23 11.08 -10.13 20.51
C LEU A 23 12.45 -9.70 21.04
N ARG A 24 12.90 -8.48 20.74
CA ARG A 24 14.17 -7.93 21.22
C ARG A 24 14.19 -7.72 22.73
N THR A 25 13.10 -7.20 23.29
CA THR A 25 13.05 -6.78 24.71
C THR A 25 12.74 -7.94 25.64
N ASN A 26 11.86 -8.86 25.23
CA ASN A 26 11.46 -10.02 26.02
C ASN A 26 11.14 -11.24 25.13
N PRO A 27 12.18 -11.94 24.62
CA PRO A 27 12.00 -13.08 23.74
C PRO A 27 11.13 -14.19 24.34
N ALA A 28 11.30 -14.47 25.64
CA ALA A 28 10.58 -15.53 26.33
C ALA A 28 9.07 -15.26 26.38
N ALA A 29 8.67 -14.02 26.71
CA ALA A 29 7.26 -13.64 26.71
C ALA A 29 6.65 -13.64 25.30
N PHE A 30 7.41 -13.18 24.29
CA PHE A 30 6.97 -13.23 22.90
C PHE A 30 6.71 -14.68 22.45
N ILE A 31 7.66 -15.59 22.68
CA ILE A 31 7.56 -17.00 22.30
C ILE A 31 6.37 -17.68 22.99
N ALA A 32 6.21 -17.48 24.31
CA ALA A 32 5.08 -18.03 25.05
C ALA A 32 3.73 -17.56 24.49
N ALA A 33 3.64 -16.30 24.06
CA ALA A 33 2.43 -15.75 23.46
C ALA A 33 2.13 -16.26 22.03
N GLN A 34 3.10 -16.87 21.35
CA GLN A 34 2.93 -17.39 19.99
C GLN A 34 2.55 -18.89 19.93
N GLU A 35 2.45 -19.56 21.09
CA GLU A 35 2.13 -21.00 21.23
C GLU A 35 2.98 -21.90 20.32
N LEU A 36 4.28 -21.60 20.25
CA LEU A 36 5.24 -22.31 19.40
C LEU A 36 5.61 -23.68 19.98
N SER A 37 5.93 -24.65 19.11
CA SER A 37 6.64 -25.87 19.52
C SER A 37 8.03 -25.54 20.05
N ASP A 38 8.63 -26.42 20.85
CA ASP A 38 9.95 -26.22 21.43
C ASP A 38 11.02 -25.98 20.34
N GLU A 39 10.95 -26.71 19.22
CA GLU A 39 11.86 -26.53 18.09
C GLU A 39 11.67 -25.16 17.42
N ALA A 40 10.41 -24.74 17.20
CA ALA A 40 10.12 -23.44 16.61
C ALA A 40 10.51 -22.30 17.55
N ALA A 41 10.28 -22.45 18.86
CA ALA A 41 10.70 -21.52 19.89
C ALA A 41 12.21 -21.31 19.89
N GLN A 42 12.99 -22.38 19.80
CA GLN A 42 14.46 -22.30 19.76
C GLN A 42 14.97 -21.58 18.50
N VAL A 43 14.33 -21.82 17.35
CA VAL A 43 14.67 -21.10 16.12
C VAL A 43 14.33 -19.61 16.25
N ILE A 44 13.14 -19.26 16.74
CA ILE A 44 12.74 -17.85 16.91
C ILE A 44 13.62 -17.13 17.94
N ALA A 45 13.99 -17.79 19.03
CA ALA A 45 14.87 -17.24 20.06
C ALA A 45 16.30 -16.95 19.57
N SER A 46 16.76 -17.68 18.54
CA SER A 46 18.10 -17.52 17.98
C SER A 46 18.18 -16.52 16.82
N LEU A 47 17.06 -15.86 16.48
CA LEU A 47 17.04 -14.86 15.41
C LEU A 47 17.87 -13.62 15.76
N ASP A 48 18.74 -13.22 14.84
CA ASP A 48 19.40 -11.93 14.88
C ASP A 48 18.37 -10.82 14.55
N CYS A 49 18.03 -10.02 15.57
CA CYS A 49 17.07 -8.92 15.44
C CYS A 49 17.54 -7.84 14.46
N ASP A 50 18.85 -7.62 14.31
CA ASP A 50 19.38 -6.63 13.37
C ASP A 50 19.30 -7.16 11.93
N GLN A 51 19.43 -8.46 11.74
CA GLN A 51 19.14 -9.10 10.46
C GLN A 51 17.64 -9.03 10.12
N LEU A 52 16.77 -9.27 11.10
CA LEU A 52 15.32 -9.14 10.92
C LEU A 52 14.90 -7.73 10.50
N ASP A 53 15.48 -6.69 11.13
CA ASP A 53 15.19 -5.30 10.78
C ASP A 53 15.62 -4.97 9.35
N ARG A 54 16.82 -5.42 8.93
CA ARG A 54 17.28 -5.25 7.55
C ARG A 54 16.36 -5.93 6.54
N GLN A 55 15.87 -7.12 6.86
CA GLN A 55 14.91 -7.84 6.01
C GLN A 55 13.55 -7.13 5.94
N ALA A 56 13.05 -6.66 7.08
CA ALA A 56 11.80 -5.90 7.17
C ALA A 56 11.88 -4.60 6.36
N GLU A 57 12.99 -3.86 6.47
CA GLU A 57 13.23 -2.63 5.71
C GLU A 57 13.28 -2.91 4.19
N ALA A 58 13.96 -3.98 3.78
CA ALA A 58 13.99 -4.37 2.37
C ALA A 58 12.58 -4.70 1.83
N LEU A 59 11.73 -5.36 2.64
CA LEU A 59 10.35 -5.65 2.27
C LEU A 59 9.48 -4.40 2.21
N LEU A 60 9.64 -3.49 3.18
CA LEU A 60 8.96 -2.20 3.19
C LEU A 60 9.34 -1.36 1.97
N SER A 61 10.63 -1.28 1.64
CA SER A 61 11.11 -0.57 0.46
C SER A 61 10.54 -1.14 -0.84
N LYS A 62 10.45 -2.48 -0.97
CA LYS A 62 9.78 -3.14 -2.10
C LYS A 62 8.30 -2.80 -2.16
N ARG A 63 7.60 -2.84 -1.03
CA ARG A 63 6.17 -2.51 -0.91
C ARG A 63 5.92 -1.07 -1.35
N ARG A 64 6.73 -0.13 -0.85
CA ARG A 64 6.72 1.29 -1.22
C ARG A 64 6.91 1.49 -2.71
N PHE A 65 7.92 0.85 -3.30
CA PHE A 65 8.20 0.93 -4.73
C PHE A 65 7.01 0.44 -5.58
N GLN A 66 6.39 -0.68 -5.21
CA GLN A 66 5.21 -1.20 -5.90
C GLN A 66 4.03 -0.22 -5.83
N VAL A 67 3.77 0.37 -4.65
CA VAL A 67 2.71 1.39 -4.51
C VAL A 67 3.02 2.61 -5.37
N ALA A 68 4.25 3.12 -5.36
CA ALA A 68 4.68 4.24 -6.18
C ALA A 68 4.47 3.99 -7.70
N GLN A 69 4.69 2.75 -8.16
CA GLN A 69 4.44 2.37 -9.56
C GLN A 69 2.94 2.30 -9.92
N ILE A 70 2.07 1.98 -8.97
CA ILE A 70 0.63 1.85 -9.20
C ILE A 70 -0.08 3.21 -9.20
N ILE A 71 0.37 4.15 -8.37
CA ILE A 71 -0.18 5.51 -8.23
C ILE A 71 0.88 6.60 -8.47
N PRO A 72 1.54 6.61 -9.64
CA PRO A 72 2.69 7.47 -9.90
C PRO A 72 2.37 8.97 -9.81
N GLN A 73 1.17 9.42 -10.17
CA GLN A 73 0.85 10.86 -10.14
C GLN A 73 0.66 11.34 -8.70
N THR A 74 0.05 10.52 -7.86
CA THR A 74 -0.08 10.75 -6.41
C THR A 74 1.29 10.73 -5.77
N TRP A 75 2.10 9.71 -6.05
CA TRP A 75 3.44 9.59 -5.50
C TRP A 75 4.32 10.79 -5.85
N HIS A 76 4.33 11.18 -7.12
CA HIS A 76 5.07 12.35 -7.59
C HIS A 76 4.57 13.63 -6.93
N SER A 77 3.25 13.80 -6.81
CA SER A 77 2.66 15.00 -6.23
C SER A 77 2.83 15.13 -4.71
N LEU A 78 3.05 14.02 -4.00
CA LEU A 78 3.44 14.04 -2.59
C LEU A 78 4.90 14.49 -2.42
N GLY A 79 5.73 14.35 -3.47
CA GLY A 79 7.11 14.81 -3.49
C GLY A 79 7.94 14.22 -2.33
N PRO A 80 8.76 15.04 -1.64
CA PRO A 80 9.57 14.59 -0.51
C PRO A 80 8.78 13.95 0.64
N ALA A 81 7.51 14.32 0.80
CA ALA A 81 6.67 13.78 1.87
C ALA A 81 6.16 12.35 1.59
N ALA A 82 6.28 11.84 0.35
CA ALA A 82 5.70 10.55 -0.05
C ALA A 82 6.16 9.39 0.85
N SER A 83 7.47 9.29 1.11
CA SER A 83 8.04 8.23 1.95
C SER A 83 7.54 8.29 3.39
N GLN A 84 7.48 9.49 3.98
CA GLN A 84 7.00 9.65 5.35
C GLN A 84 5.51 9.32 5.47
N GLN A 85 4.70 9.78 4.53
CA GLN A 85 3.27 9.47 4.52
C GLN A 85 3.01 7.97 4.34
N PHE A 86 3.82 7.30 3.52
CA PHE A 86 3.74 5.86 3.36
C PHE A 86 4.13 5.11 4.65
N GLN A 87 5.17 5.56 5.34
CA GLN A 87 5.58 5.01 6.63
C GLN A 87 4.46 5.11 7.67
N ASN A 88 3.90 6.32 7.85
CA ASN A 88 2.80 6.57 8.78
C ASN A 88 1.56 5.70 8.46
N TYR A 89 1.30 5.45 7.17
CA TYR A 89 0.24 4.55 6.73
C TYR A 89 0.53 3.10 7.13
N VAL A 90 1.75 2.61 6.90
CA VAL A 90 2.13 1.22 7.20
C VAL A 90 2.07 0.92 8.68
N GLU A 91 2.41 1.88 9.54
CA GLU A 91 2.29 1.75 11.00
C GLU A 91 0.84 1.53 11.48
N GLN A 92 -0.15 1.96 10.69
CA GLN A 92 -1.58 1.88 11.04
C GLN A 92 -2.29 0.70 10.38
N THR A 93 -1.60 -0.13 9.60
CA THR A 93 -2.23 -1.13 8.74
C THR A 93 -1.40 -2.38 8.55
N THR A 94 -2.06 -3.53 8.47
CA THR A 94 -1.41 -4.78 8.10
C THR A 94 -1.29 -4.90 6.58
N TRP A 95 -0.27 -5.62 6.11
CA TRP A 95 -0.09 -5.91 4.70
C TRP A 95 -1.28 -6.76 4.19
N PRO A 96 -1.94 -6.41 3.06
CA PRO A 96 -2.96 -7.25 2.47
C PRO A 96 -2.46 -8.66 2.07
N GLU A 97 -3.17 -9.71 2.48
CA GLU A 97 -2.86 -11.12 2.19
C GLU A 97 -3.53 -11.65 0.89
N SER A 98 -3.54 -10.88 -0.21
CA SER A 98 -4.23 -11.30 -1.45
C SER A 98 -3.33 -11.36 -2.69
N HIS A 99 -3.78 -12.08 -3.71
CA HIS A 99 -3.13 -12.09 -5.03
C HIS A 99 -3.00 -10.68 -5.65
N GLN A 100 -3.90 -9.75 -5.29
CA GLN A 100 -3.88 -8.35 -5.71
C GLN A 100 -3.37 -7.44 -4.57
N LYS A 101 -2.43 -7.94 -3.75
CA LYS A 101 -1.97 -7.24 -2.55
C LYS A 101 -1.45 -5.85 -2.87
N HIS A 102 -0.71 -5.68 -3.97
CA HIS A 102 -0.11 -4.39 -4.32
C HIS A 102 -1.18 -3.35 -4.72
N GLU A 103 -2.16 -3.72 -5.54
CA GLU A 103 -3.25 -2.81 -5.89
C GLU A 103 -4.14 -2.48 -4.69
N ARG A 104 -4.41 -3.48 -3.83
CA ARG A 104 -5.19 -3.24 -2.60
C ARG A 104 -4.43 -2.36 -1.61
N ASP A 105 -3.12 -2.51 -1.55
CA ASP A 105 -2.27 -1.70 -0.69
C ASP A 105 -2.20 -0.25 -1.17
N ALA A 106 -2.00 -0.03 -2.48
CA ALA A 106 -2.10 1.29 -3.08
C ALA A 106 -3.50 1.91 -2.87
N LEU A 107 -4.57 1.11 -2.91
CA LEU A 107 -5.93 1.57 -2.66
C LEU A 107 -6.09 2.04 -1.21
N ARG A 108 -5.66 1.21 -0.25
CA ARG A 108 -5.71 1.55 1.18
C ARG A 108 -4.85 2.77 1.50
N PHE A 109 -3.70 2.92 0.85
CA PHE A 109 -2.86 4.11 0.99
C PHE A 109 -3.57 5.36 0.44
N CYS A 110 -4.20 5.28 -0.74
CA CYS A 110 -5.04 6.38 -1.25
C CYS A 110 -6.22 6.72 -0.32
N ASP A 111 -6.88 5.72 0.27
CA ASP A 111 -7.94 5.93 1.26
C ASP A 111 -7.39 6.56 2.56
N TYR A 112 -6.16 6.24 2.97
CA TYR A 112 -5.45 6.92 4.06
C TYR A 112 -5.20 8.40 3.72
N LEU A 113 -4.56 8.68 2.58
CA LEU A 113 -4.25 10.06 2.15
C LEU A 113 -5.51 10.91 2.04
N GLN A 114 -6.58 10.34 1.50
CA GLN A 114 -7.87 11.01 1.39
C GLN A 114 -8.46 11.35 2.77
N ARG A 115 -8.48 10.39 3.70
CA ARG A 115 -9.02 10.60 5.06
C ARG A 115 -8.23 11.64 5.85
N GLN A 116 -6.91 11.63 5.69
CA GLN A 116 -6.00 12.57 6.36
C GLN A 116 -5.87 13.91 5.62
N HIS A 117 -6.58 14.12 4.51
CA HIS A 117 -6.54 15.33 3.69
C HIS A 117 -5.12 15.74 3.27
N ILE A 118 -4.26 14.75 2.95
CA ILE A 118 -2.85 15.01 2.62
C ILE A 118 -2.74 15.77 1.28
N PRO A 119 -2.06 16.92 1.24
CA PRO A 119 -1.78 17.64 0.00
C PRO A 119 -1.04 16.76 -1.00
N GLY A 120 -1.42 16.84 -2.29
CA GLY A 120 -0.84 16.01 -3.35
C GLY A 120 -1.55 14.68 -3.60
N TYR A 121 -2.51 14.29 -2.76
CA TYR A 121 -3.44 13.21 -3.07
C TYR A 121 -4.16 13.44 -4.41
N ARG A 122 -4.18 12.42 -5.29
CA ARG A 122 -4.89 12.46 -6.57
C ARG A 122 -6.12 11.54 -6.56
N LYS A 123 -7.30 12.17 -6.52
CA LYS A 123 -8.61 11.52 -6.68
C LYS A 123 -8.73 10.81 -8.02
N SER A 124 -8.14 11.35 -9.09
CA SER A 124 -8.22 10.77 -10.43
C SER A 124 -7.59 9.37 -10.52
N GLU A 125 -6.42 9.13 -9.91
CA GLU A 125 -5.80 7.81 -9.81
C GLU A 125 -6.54 6.91 -8.83
N HIS A 126 -6.99 7.45 -7.70
CA HIS A 126 -7.74 6.70 -6.72
C HIS A 126 -9.05 6.14 -7.30
N ASN A 127 -9.80 6.95 -8.06
CA ASN A 127 -11.01 6.50 -8.75
C ASN A 127 -10.72 5.35 -9.73
N TRP A 128 -9.61 5.45 -10.48
CA TRP A 128 -9.19 4.40 -11.41
C TRP A 128 -8.87 3.09 -10.68
N LEU A 129 -8.14 3.16 -9.56
CA LEU A 129 -7.80 2.00 -8.77
C LEU A 129 -9.05 1.34 -8.15
N LYS A 130 -9.98 2.15 -7.63
CA LYS A 130 -11.31 1.68 -7.17
C LYS A 130 -12.07 0.95 -8.26
N PHE A 131 -12.03 1.44 -9.50
CA PHE A 131 -12.69 0.79 -10.63
C PHE A 131 -12.03 -0.54 -11.02
N ARG A 132 -10.69 -0.58 -11.13
CA ARG A 132 -9.94 -1.81 -11.48
C ARG A 132 -10.25 -2.97 -10.53
N LEU A 133 -10.33 -2.68 -9.24
CA LEU A 133 -10.56 -3.66 -8.18
C LEU A 133 -12.04 -4.05 -7.99
N ARG A 134 -12.97 -3.24 -8.46
CA ARG A 134 -14.41 -3.54 -8.36
C ARG A 134 -14.90 -4.37 -9.56
N LYS A 135 -15.84 -5.28 -9.30
CA LYS A 135 -16.61 -6.01 -10.31
C LYS A 135 -17.77 -5.15 -10.86
N CYS A 136 -17.48 -3.93 -11.30
CA CYS A 136 -18.45 -3.09 -12.01
C CYS A 136 -18.06 -2.93 -13.48
N TRP A 137 -19.06 -2.74 -14.34
CA TRP A 137 -18.85 -2.64 -15.79
C TRP A 137 -18.59 -1.20 -16.26
N PHE A 138 -19.09 -0.20 -15.53
CA PHE A 138 -19.00 1.21 -15.93
C PHE A 138 -19.04 2.18 -14.74
N ARG A 139 -18.31 3.30 -14.83
CA ARG A 139 -18.33 4.43 -13.87
C ARG A 139 -17.96 5.75 -14.55
N ILE A 140 -18.56 6.84 -14.09
CA ILE A 140 -18.20 8.21 -14.49
C ILE A 140 -17.86 9.02 -13.24
N HIS A 141 -16.83 9.84 -13.31
CA HIS A 141 -16.41 10.73 -12.23
C HIS A 141 -16.05 12.12 -12.75
N TRP A 142 -16.52 13.16 -12.06
CA TRP A 142 -15.94 14.49 -12.17
C TRP A 142 -14.67 14.59 -11.33
N VAL A 143 -13.62 15.17 -11.89
CA VAL A 143 -12.30 15.33 -11.26
C VAL A 143 -11.65 16.65 -11.66
N THR A 144 -10.84 17.20 -10.76
CA THR A 144 -10.13 18.50 -10.92
C THR A 144 -8.61 18.33 -10.98
N ASP A 145 -8.15 17.08 -11.02
CA ASP A 145 -6.77 16.66 -10.86
C ASP A 145 -6.37 15.63 -11.93
N LEU A 146 -6.96 15.74 -13.13
CA LEU A 146 -6.50 14.97 -14.28
C LEU A 146 -5.14 15.49 -14.71
N VAL A 147 -4.13 14.62 -14.76
CA VAL A 147 -2.82 14.96 -15.30
C VAL A 147 -2.71 14.41 -16.72
N ILE A 148 -2.52 15.30 -17.70
CA ILE A 148 -2.23 14.99 -19.10
C ILE A 148 -1.01 15.82 -19.49
N ASP A 149 0.03 15.19 -20.03
CA ASP A 149 1.29 15.85 -20.42
C ASP A 149 1.84 16.77 -19.33
N GLN A 150 1.87 16.26 -18.09
CA GLN A 150 2.30 16.96 -16.87
C GLN A 150 1.46 18.18 -16.46
N ARG A 151 0.36 18.47 -17.15
CA ARG A 151 -0.56 19.59 -16.84
C ARG A 151 -1.83 19.09 -16.19
N ARG A 152 -2.40 19.92 -15.30
CA ARG A 152 -3.63 19.61 -14.55
C ARG A 152 -4.89 20.14 -15.24
N PHE A 153 -5.91 19.31 -15.28
CA PHE A 153 -7.20 19.61 -15.90
C PHE A 153 -8.37 19.24 -15.00
N CYS A 154 -9.45 20.01 -15.15
CA CYS A 154 -10.78 19.64 -14.72
C CYS A 154 -11.50 18.92 -15.87
N GLY A 155 -12.19 17.84 -15.55
CA GLY A 155 -12.86 17.04 -16.55
C GLY A 155 -13.60 15.83 -16.01
N ILE A 156 -14.00 14.98 -16.95
CA ILE A 156 -14.78 13.79 -16.70
C ILE A 156 -13.90 12.56 -16.97
N GLN A 157 -13.76 11.70 -15.98
CA GLN A 157 -13.24 10.35 -16.15
C GLN A 157 -14.39 9.39 -16.45
N VAL A 158 -14.24 8.63 -17.52
CA VAL A 158 -15.15 7.55 -17.89
C VAL A 158 -14.38 6.25 -17.84
N PHE A 159 -14.86 5.30 -17.04
CA PHE A 159 -14.29 3.97 -16.91
C PHE A 159 -15.30 2.94 -17.43
N GLY A 160 -14.80 1.98 -18.19
CA GLY A 160 -15.59 0.87 -18.71
C GLY A 160 -14.78 -0.42 -18.71
N ARG A 161 -15.37 -1.51 -19.17
CA ARG A 161 -14.64 -2.73 -19.50
C ARG A 161 -14.84 -3.05 -20.99
N ASN A 162 -13.79 -3.47 -21.66
CA ASN A 162 -13.88 -3.91 -23.04
C ASN A 162 -14.56 -5.30 -23.14
N PRO A 163 -14.77 -5.86 -24.34
CA PRO A 163 -15.38 -7.19 -24.49
C PRO A 163 -14.61 -8.33 -23.80
N SER A 164 -13.30 -8.19 -23.58
CA SER A 164 -12.50 -9.17 -22.81
C SER A 164 -12.58 -8.98 -21.29
N GLY A 165 -13.39 -8.02 -20.82
CA GLY A 165 -13.54 -7.69 -19.40
C GLY A 165 -12.40 -6.85 -18.82
N ALA A 166 -11.41 -6.46 -19.63
CA ALA A 166 -10.30 -5.63 -19.20
C ALA A 166 -10.76 -4.18 -18.97
N PRO A 167 -10.34 -3.55 -17.85
CA PRO A 167 -10.74 -2.18 -17.53
C PRO A 167 -10.12 -1.19 -18.52
N VAL A 168 -10.92 -0.25 -19.00
CA VAL A 168 -10.53 0.84 -19.89
C VAL A 168 -10.84 2.20 -19.28
N LYS A 169 -10.00 3.19 -19.55
CA LYS A 169 -10.13 4.57 -19.06
C LYS A 169 -10.17 5.53 -20.23
N ARG A 170 -11.12 6.47 -20.20
CA ARG A 170 -11.18 7.66 -21.05
C ARG A 170 -11.30 8.89 -20.16
N ALA A 171 -10.78 10.02 -20.62
CA ALA A 171 -10.89 11.30 -19.94
C ALA A 171 -11.27 12.38 -20.94
N PHE A 172 -12.23 13.21 -20.58
CA PHE A 172 -12.65 14.38 -21.34
C PHE A 172 -12.25 15.62 -20.56
N CYS A 173 -11.32 16.39 -21.11
CA CYS A 173 -10.85 17.62 -20.48
C CYS A 173 -11.74 18.78 -20.90
N LEU A 174 -12.15 19.58 -19.92
CA LEU A 174 -13.04 20.72 -20.16
C LEU A 174 -12.33 22.04 -19.93
N ARG A 175 -11.45 22.10 -18.92
CA ARG A 175 -10.71 23.32 -18.59
C ARG A 175 -9.40 22.98 -17.90
N ARG A 176 -8.36 23.79 -18.12
CA ARG A 176 -7.13 23.73 -17.32
C ARG A 176 -7.46 24.08 -15.86
N ALA A 177 -7.02 23.24 -14.94
CA ALA A 177 -7.13 23.56 -13.51
C ALA A 177 -6.10 24.64 -13.16
N PRO A 178 -6.43 25.59 -12.26
CA PRO A 178 -5.42 26.52 -11.76
C PRO A 178 -4.27 25.73 -11.12
N GLU A 179 -3.03 26.14 -11.40
CA GLU A 179 -1.86 25.63 -10.69
C GLU A 179 -1.97 26.14 -9.25
N THR A 180 -2.25 25.25 -8.31
CA THR A 180 -2.07 25.57 -6.90
C THR A 180 -0.58 25.54 -6.60
N GLU A 181 -0.02 26.72 -6.30
CA GLU A 181 1.30 26.92 -5.68
C GLU A 181 1.43 26.15 -4.36
#